data_AF-S5ZA72-F1
#
_entry.id   AF-S5ZA72-F1
#
_cell.length_a   1.000
_cell.length_b   1.000
_cell.length_c   1.000
_cell.angle_alpha   90.00
_cell.angle_beta   90.00
_cell.angle_gamma   90.00
#
_symmetry.space_group_name_H-M   'P 1'
#
loop_
_entity.id
_entity.type
_entity.pdbx_description
1 polymer ?
#
loop_
_entity_poly.entity_id
_entity_poly.type
_entity_poly.pdbx_seq_one_letter_code
_entity_poly.pdbx_strand_id
1 'polypeptide(L)'
;MIKKKQFTAPFFMLLFFLAFTMPVLQASSSDSYHPYGYFVHPYPNVSLRPGDIVIGHYPGQEYTIVGYWSHAGILYKYDPTIGDWLVVEALFEGVRINTLSEFMSRYSAVIILRVKGVTDSQALSAANWAYSKLGYTYDYNGYYKQVYGPSYYCSELVWAAYKATTGVDIDAYYWLPQNWYGVLPGEIVADSDVYTLWLSDLGF
;
A
#
# COMPACT_ATOMS: atom_id res chain seq x y z
N MET A 1 -65.24 1.09 -44.66
CA MET A 1 -63.94 0.78 -45.28
C MET A 1 -62.94 1.88 -44.94
N ILE A 2 -62.11 1.70 -43.91
CA ILE A 2 -61.04 2.66 -43.55
C ILE A 2 -59.80 1.82 -43.18
N LYS A 3 -58.77 1.88 -44.04
CA LYS A 3 -57.48 1.21 -43.85
C LYS A 3 -56.69 1.92 -42.73
N LYS A 4 -56.40 1.22 -41.63
CA LYS A 4 -55.42 1.67 -40.63
C LYS A 4 -54.01 1.46 -41.19
N LYS A 5 -53.23 2.54 -41.32
CA LYS A 5 -51.81 2.50 -41.69
C LYS A 5 -51.01 1.90 -40.52
N GLN A 6 -50.23 0.87 -40.79
CA GLN A 6 -49.21 0.34 -39.87
C GLN A 6 -48.00 1.28 -39.87
N PHE A 7 -47.56 1.69 -38.69
CA PHE A 7 -46.27 2.35 -38.48
C PHE A 7 -45.26 1.29 -38.02
N THR A 8 -44.32 0.95 -38.88
CA THR A 8 -43.12 0.20 -38.53
C THR A 8 -42.07 1.18 -38.00
N ALA A 9 -41.76 1.10 -36.71
CA ALA A 9 -40.58 1.76 -36.14
C ALA A 9 -39.36 0.84 -36.31
N PRO A 10 -38.18 1.34 -36.72
CA PRO A 10 -37.00 0.52 -36.86
C PRO A 10 -36.41 0.20 -35.47
N PHE A 11 -36.09 -1.07 -35.27
CA PHE A 11 -35.45 -1.62 -34.08
C PHE A 11 -33.95 -1.25 -34.11
N PHE A 12 -33.56 -0.16 -33.44
CA PHE A 12 -32.14 0.16 -33.23
C PHE A 12 -31.60 -0.71 -32.09
N MET A 13 -30.94 -1.81 -32.45
CA MET A 13 -30.21 -2.65 -31.51
C MET A 13 -28.87 -1.98 -31.21
N LEU A 14 -28.79 -1.28 -30.07
CA LEU A 14 -27.56 -0.67 -29.58
C LEU A 14 -26.68 -1.77 -28.93
N LEU A 15 -25.67 -2.24 -29.65
CA LEU A 15 -24.62 -3.11 -29.11
C LEU A 15 -23.74 -2.30 -28.15
N PHE A 16 -23.96 -2.47 -26.84
CA PHE A 16 -23.05 -2.00 -25.81
C PHE A 16 -21.79 -2.88 -25.82
N PHE A 17 -20.73 -2.41 -26.46
CA PHE A 17 -19.38 -2.91 -26.19
C PHE A 17 -18.95 -2.38 -24.81
N LEU A 18 -19.06 -3.21 -23.77
CA LEU A 18 -18.32 -3.00 -22.52
C LEU A 18 -16.84 -3.26 -22.82
N ALA A 19 -16.12 -2.22 -23.19
CA ALA A 19 -14.67 -2.23 -23.14
C ALA A 19 -14.26 -2.24 -21.67
N PHE A 20 -13.90 -3.41 -21.14
CA PHE A 20 -13.10 -3.50 -19.93
C PHE A 20 -11.73 -2.93 -20.26
N THR A 21 -11.55 -1.64 -20.00
CA THR A 21 -10.21 -1.04 -20.00
C THR A 21 -9.49 -1.60 -18.78
N MET A 22 -8.61 -2.59 -19.00
CA MET A 22 -7.60 -2.91 -18.01
C MET A 22 -6.82 -1.62 -17.75
N PRO A 23 -6.64 -1.18 -16.49
CA PRO A 23 -5.70 -0.11 -16.22
C PRO A 23 -4.32 -0.59 -16.68
N VAL A 24 -3.78 0.10 -17.69
CA VAL A 24 -2.36 0.00 -18.02
C VAL A 24 -1.62 0.37 -16.73
N LEU A 25 -0.78 -0.55 -16.25
CA LEU A 25 0.12 -0.27 -15.13
C LEU A 25 1.04 0.87 -15.56
N GLN A 26 0.70 2.10 -15.19
CA GLN A 26 1.59 3.24 -15.34
C GLN A 26 2.54 3.21 -14.15
N ALA A 27 3.61 2.41 -14.28
CA ALA A 27 4.73 2.41 -13.36
C ALA A 27 5.53 3.71 -13.57
N SER A 28 5.23 4.69 -12.74
CA SER A 28 6.16 5.74 -12.32
C SER A 28 5.52 6.45 -11.16
N SER A 29 5.89 6.06 -9.94
CA SER A 29 5.51 6.80 -8.74
C SER A 29 6.55 7.91 -8.47
N SER A 30 6.06 9.12 -8.25
CA SER A 30 6.83 10.31 -7.92
C SER A 30 7.09 10.34 -6.42
N ASP A 31 8.02 9.49 -6.01
CA ASP A 31 8.95 9.82 -4.93
C ASP A 31 10.26 10.31 -5.58
N SER A 32 10.13 11.21 -6.55
CA SER A 32 11.08 11.48 -7.65
C SER A 32 12.43 12.10 -7.24
N TYR A 33 12.71 12.20 -5.95
CA TYR A 33 14.00 12.63 -5.43
C TYR A 33 14.75 11.45 -4.80
N HIS A 34 15.57 10.77 -5.61
CA HIS A 34 16.49 9.73 -5.18
C HIS A 34 17.94 10.16 -5.45
N PRO A 35 18.50 11.12 -4.69
CA PRO A 35 19.89 11.58 -4.87
C PRO A 35 20.95 10.45 -4.75
N TYR A 36 20.62 9.34 -4.09
CA TYR A 36 21.48 8.17 -3.95
C TYR A 36 21.17 7.06 -4.98
N GLY A 37 20.21 7.31 -5.89
CA GLY A 37 19.78 6.35 -6.90
C GLY A 37 18.90 5.24 -6.32
N TYR A 38 18.86 4.11 -7.06
CA TYR A 38 18.14 2.90 -6.65
C TYR A 38 19.11 1.89 -6.04
N PHE A 39 18.58 1.08 -5.13
CA PHE A 39 19.29 0.05 -4.39
C PHE A 39 18.98 -1.35 -4.94
N VAL A 40 19.88 -2.29 -4.69
CA VAL A 40 19.71 -3.68 -5.11
C VAL A 40 19.76 -4.57 -3.87
N HIS A 41 18.63 -5.21 -3.58
CA HIS A 41 18.49 -6.15 -2.49
C HIS A 41 18.35 -7.58 -3.02
N PRO A 42 18.81 -8.60 -2.27
CA PRO A 42 18.37 -9.96 -2.53
C PRO A 42 16.85 -10.04 -2.34
N TYR A 43 16.18 -10.81 -3.19
CA TYR A 43 14.75 -11.04 -3.02
C TYR A 43 14.49 -11.83 -1.72
N PRO A 44 13.40 -11.56 -0.98
CA PRO A 44 13.15 -12.22 0.31
C PRO A 44 13.10 -13.74 0.17
N ASN A 45 13.91 -14.44 0.97
CA ASN A 45 14.01 -15.90 0.99
C ASN A 45 13.13 -16.53 2.09
N VAL A 46 11.96 -15.94 2.32
CA VAL A 46 10.99 -16.34 3.35
C VAL A 46 9.62 -16.52 2.72
N SER A 47 8.74 -17.29 3.37
CA SER A 47 7.36 -17.44 2.90
C SER A 47 6.56 -16.17 3.18
N LEU A 48 6.33 -15.38 2.12
CA LEU A 48 5.48 -14.20 2.15
C LEU A 48 3.99 -14.56 2.00
N ARG A 49 3.12 -13.69 2.51
CA ARG A 49 1.66 -13.79 2.35
C ARG A 49 1.01 -12.40 2.21
N PRO A 50 -0.22 -12.31 1.70
CA PRO A 50 -1.01 -11.07 1.77
C PRO A 50 -1.07 -10.55 3.20
N GLY A 51 -0.91 -9.23 3.36
CA GLY A 51 -0.92 -8.55 4.64
C GLY A 51 0.45 -8.40 5.30
N ASP A 52 1.49 -9.13 4.87
CA ASP A 52 2.84 -8.82 5.33
C ASP A 52 3.18 -7.35 5.03
N ILE A 53 3.82 -6.69 5.99
CA ILE A 53 4.09 -5.26 5.94
C ILE A 53 5.52 -5.11 5.42
N VAL A 54 5.72 -4.22 4.44
CA VAL A 54 7.05 -3.88 3.94
C VAL A 54 7.36 -2.43 4.34
N ILE A 55 8.53 -2.21 4.92
CA ILE A 55 8.97 -0.89 5.39
C ILE A 55 10.36 -0.61 4.86
N GLY A 56 10.55 0.60 4.33
CA GLY A 56 11.79 1.06 3.72
C GLY A 56 12.44 2.18 4.51
N HIS A 57 13.77 2.25 4.44
CA HIS A 57 14.59 3.37 4.92
C HIS A 57 15.35 4.00 3.75
N TYR A 58 15.16 5.30 3.55
CA TYR A 58 15.95 6.09 2.62
C TYR A 58 16.99 6.93 3.37
N PRO A 59 18.29 6.91 2.98
CA PRO A 59 19.33 7.67 3.67
C PRO A 59 19.05 9.17 3.61
N GLY A 60 19.09 9.86 4.75
CA GLY A 60 18.84 11.29 4.82
C GLY A 60 17.37 11.70 4.91
N GLN A 61 16.41 10.77 4.96
CA GLN A 61 15.00 11.08 5.25
C GLN A 61 14.68 11.17 6.75
N GLU A 62 15.64 10.87 7.64
CA GLU A 62 15.50 11.00 9.10
C GLU A 62 15.29 12.46 9.54
N TYR A 63 15.56 13.43 8.65
CA TYR A 63 15.33 14.86 8.86
C TYR A 63 13.90 15.31 8.56
N THR A 64 13.13 14.52 7.81
CA THR A 64 11.75 14.85 7.38
C THR A 64 10.70 13.95 8.03
N ILE A 65 11.09 12.74 8.40
CA ILE A 65 10.26 11.76 9.11
C ILE A 65 11.03 11.37 10.35
N VAL A 66 10.41 11.42 11.52
CA VAL A 66 11.12 11.11 12.76
C VAL A 66 11.37 9.61 12.84
N GLY A 67 12.64 9.23 12.92
CA GLY A 67 13.09 7.85 13.06
C GLY A 67 13.84 7.35 11.82
N TYR A 68 14.34 6.12 11.92
CA TYR A 68 15.12 5.48 10.85
C TYR A 68 14.22 5.11 9.65
N TRP A 69 13.07 4.49 9.89
CA TRP A 69 12.19 4.02 8.84
C TRP A 69 11.37 5.15 8.21
N SER A 70 11.35 5.23 6.88
CA SER A 70 10.79 6.38 6.16
C SER A 70 9.53 6.08 5.37
N HIS A 71 9.25 4.83 5.01
CA HIS A 71 8.07 4.50 4.21
C HIS A 71 7.50 3.12 4.50
N ALA A 72 6.19 2.94 4.29
CA ALA A 72 5.50 1.68 4.56
C ALA A 72 4.50 1.32 3.44
N GLY A 73 4.34 0.01 3.23
CA GLY A 73 3.36 -0.59 2.35
C GLY A 73 2.89 -1.95 2.86
N ILE A 74 1.89 -2.53 2.22
CA ILE A 74 1.32 -3.83 2.57
C ILE A 74 1.30 -4.75 1.35
N LEU A 75 1.77 -5.99 1.50
CA LEU A 75 1.72 -6.99 0.44
C LEU A 75 0.27 -7.37 0.15
N TYR A 76 -0.09 -7.34 -1.13
CA TYR A 76 -1.44 -7.69 -1.58
C TYR A 76 -1.54 -9.11 -2.10
N LYS A 77 -0.85 -9.42 -3.20
CA LYS A 77 -0.85 -10.75 -3.79
C LYS A 77 0.41 -10.95 -4.63
N TYR A 78 0.79 -12.20 -4.82
CA TYR A 78 1.79 -12.56 -5.83
C TYR A 78 1.14 -12.56 -7.22
N ASP A 79 1.77 -11.90 -8.18
CA ASP A 79 1.39 -11.93 -9.58
C ASP A 79 2.32 -12.88 -10.35
N PRO A 80 1.86 -14.07 -10.76
CA PRO A 80 2.71 -15.04 -11.46
C PRO A 80 3.08 -14.61 -12.89
N THR A 81 2.39 -13.62 -13.46
CA THR A 81 2.71 -13.11 -14.81
C THR A 81 3.89 -12.15 -14.78
N ILE A 82 4.02 -11.39 -13.70
CA ILE A 82 5.15 -10.48 -13.43
C ILE A 82 6.29 -11.24 -12.73
N GLY A 83 5.95 -12.27 -11.95
CA GLY A 83 6.91 -12.99 -11.13
C GLY A 83 7.28 -12.23 -9.86
N ASP A 84 6.36 -11.41 -9.33
CA ASP A 84 6.63 -10.57 -8.16
C ASP A 84 5.39 -10.39 -7.26
N TRP A 85 5.62 -10.03 -6.00
CA TRP A 85 4.59 -9.57 -5.09
C TRP A 85 4.16 -8.15 -5.44
N LEU A 86 2.88 -7.87 -5.29
CA LEU A 86 2.31 -6.53 -5.40
C LEU A 86 2.24 -5.89 -4.01
N VAL A 87 2.64 -4.63 -3.92
CA VAL A 87 2.59 -3.81 -2.71
C VAL A 87 1.56 -2.72 -2.92
N VAL A 88 0.62 -2.59 -1.98
CA VAL A 88 -0.26 -1.42 -1.90
C VAL A 88 0.37 -0.42 -0.95
N GLU A 89 0.51 0.82 -1.39
CA GLU A 89 1.20 1.89 -0.66
C GLU A 89 0.63 3.26 -1.02
N ALA A 90 0.73 4.22 -0.09
CA ALA A 90 0.37 5.61 -0.35
C ALA A 90 1.63 6.41 -0.66
N LEU A 91 1.72 6.98 -1.86
CA LEU A 91 2.81 7.83 -2.33
C LEU A 91 2.27 9.25 -2.57
N PHE A 92 3.13 10.22 -2.90
CA PHE A 92 2.71 11.61 -3.11
C PHE A 92 1.51 11.78 -4.05
N GLU A 93 1.36 10.90 -5.04
CA GLU A 93 0.25 10.92 -6.00
C GLU A 93 -0.93 10.01 -5.62
N GLY A 94 -0.98 9.56 -4.37
CA GLY A 94 -2.05 8.76 -3.78
C GLY A 94 -1.73 7.29 -3.56
N VAL A 95 -2.75 6.54 -3.18
CA VAL A 95 -2.69 5.10 -2.95
C VAL A 95 -2.61 4.35 -4.28
N ARG A 96 -1.56 3.56 -4.45
CA ARG A 96 -1.20 2.86 -5.70
C ARG A 96 -0.72 1.44 -5.43
N ILE A 97 -0.46 0.71 -6.53
CA ILE A 97 0.20 -0.58 -6.51
C ILE A 97 1.54 -0.46 -7.24
N ASN A 98 2.59 -0.95 -6.60
CA ASN A 98 3.87 -1.23 -7.25
C ASN A 98 4.28 -2.69 -7.01
N THR A 99 5.36 -3.12 -7.66
CA THR A 99 5.96 -4.43 -7.38
C THR A 99 6.82 -4.36 -6.11
N LEU A 100 7.02 -5.50 -5.44
CA LEU A 100 7.90 -5.57 -4.27
C LEU A 100 9.34 -5.25 -4.66
N SER A 101 9.81 -5.70 -5.83
CA SER A 101 11.14 -5.33 -6.31
C SER A 101 11.29 -3.82 -6.53
N GLU A 102 10.26 -3.16 -7.08
CA GLU A 102 10.25 -1.70 -7.24
C GLU A 102 10.17 -0.97 -5.89
N PHE A 103 9.38 -1.46 -4.94
CA PHE A 103 9.38 -0.93 -3.58
C PHE A 103 10.78 -1.02 -2.98
N MET A 104 11.38 -2.22 -3.01
CA MET A 104 12.68 -2.49 -2.40
C MET A 104 13.80 -1.65 -3.02
N SER A 105 13.77 -1.41 -4.33
CA SER A 105 14.82 -0.65 -5.00
C SER A 105 14.85 0.82 -4.62
N ARG A 106 13.79 1.37 -4.01
CA ARG A 106 13.76 2.77 -3.54
C ARG A 106 14.51 2.99 -2.24
N TYR A 107 14.77 1.96 -1.45
CA TYR A 107 15.25 2.10 -0.07
C TYR A 107 16.59 1.43 0.14
N SER A 108 17.43 1.99 1.00
CA SER A 108 18.75 1.46 1.36
C SER A 108 18.68 0.32 2.39
N ALA A 109 17.62 0.29 3.19
CA ALA A 109 17.25 -0.85 4.02
C ALA A 109 15.76 -1.14 3.86
N VAL A 110 15.42 -2.43 3.87
CA VAL A 110 14.04 -2.92 3.76
C VAL A 110 13.81 -3.99 4.82
N ILE A 111 12.74 -3.84 5.57
CA ILE A 111 12.27 -4.81 6.54
C ILE A 111 10.87 -5.32 6.14
N ILE A 112 10.66 -6.63 6.28
CA ILE A 112 9.35 -7.24 6.12
C ILE A 112 8.89 -7.76 7.48
N LEU A 113 7.70 -7.33 7.88
CA LEU A 113 7.09 -7.65 9.16
C LEU A 113 5.82 -8.49 8.95
N ARG A 114 5.46 -9.24 9.98
CA ARG A 114 4.18 -9.94 10.07
C ARG A 114 3.49 -9.65 11.39
N VAL A 115 2.18 -9.42 11.33
CA VAL A 115 1.35 -9.19 12.51
C VAL A 115 1.07 -10.52 13.23
N LYS A 116 1.28 -10.54 14.55
CA LYS A 116 1.05 -11.67 15.45
C LYS A 116 -0.44 -11.91 15.65
N GLY A 117 -0.82 -13.17 15.86
CA GLY A 117 -2.21 -13.54 16.15
C GLY A 117 -3.20 -13.37 14.98
N VAL A 118 -2.73 -12.91 13.81
CA VAL A 118 -3.56 -12.71 12.61
C VAL A 118 -3.46 -13.92 11.68
N THR A 119 -4.62 -14.51 11.37
CA THR A 119 -4.76 -15.61 10.40
C THR A 119 -4.52 -15.14 8.95
N ASP A 120 -4.27 -16.06 8.03
CA ASP A 120 -4.07 -15.72 6.59
C ASP A 120 -5.28 -14.97 6.00
N SER A 121 -6.51 -15.33 6.40
CA SER A 121 -7.73 -14.68 5.89
C SER A 121 -7.91 -13.24 6.42
N GLN A 122 -7.52 -13.01 7.68
CA GLN A 122 -7.53 -11.67 8.27
C GLN A 122 -6.43 -10.79 7.66
N ALA A 123 -5.22 -11.33 7.45
CA ALA A 123 -4.14 -10.62 6.80
C ALA A 123 -4.50 -10.26 5.34
N LEU A 124 -5.14 -11.18 4.62
CA LEU A 124 -5.71 -10.91 3.30
C LEU A 124 -6.82 -9.86 3.34
N SER A 125 -7.64 -9.82 4.40
CA SER A 125 -8.67 -8.79 4.57
C SER A 125 -8.05 -7.40 4.74
N ALA A 126 -6.98 -7.26 5.53
CA ALA A 126 -6.22 -6.01 5.65
C ALA A 126 -5.65 -5.58 4.28
N ALA A 127 -5.02 -6.50 3.55
CA ALA A 127 -4.50 -6.21 2.22
C ALA A 127 -5.60 -5.79 1.21
N ASN A 128 -6.74 -6.48 1.21
CA ASN A 128 -7.90 -6.12 0.39
C ASN A 128 -8.47 -4.75 0.78
N TRP A 129 -8.46 -4.42 2.07
CA TRP A 129 -8.90 -3.13 2.56
C TRP A 129 -8.02 -2.01 2.02
N ALA A 130 -6.69 -2.16 2.09
CA ALA A 130 -5.76 -1.20 1.51
C ALA A 130 -5.94 -1.09 -0.01
N TYR A 131 -6.07 -2.23 -0.70
CA TYR A 131 -6.37 -2.29 -2.13
C TYR A 131 -7.67 -1.54 -2.49
N SER A 132 -8.69 -1.58 -1.62
CA SER A 132 -9.94 -0.83 -1.85
C SER A 132 -9.76 0.69 -1.84
N LYS A 133 -8.61 1.19 -1.39
CA LYS A 133 -8.28 2.62 -1.33
C LYS A 133 -7.49 3.12 -2.53
N LEU A 134 -7.23 2.29 -3.54
CA LEU A 134 -6.56 2.74 -4.76
C LEU A 134 -7.21 3.99 -5.35
N GLY A 135 -6.37 4.97 -5.68
CA GLY A 135 -6.78 6.28 -6.18
C GLY A 135 -7.14 7.31 -5.11
N TYR A 136 -7.16 6.94 -3.82
CA TYR A 136 -7.29 7.93 -2.73
C TYR A 136 -6.03 8.81 -2.70
N THR A 137 -6.17 10.08 -2.33
CA THR A 137 -5.06 11.05 -2.36
C THR A 137 -4.09 10.82 -1.20
N TYR A 138 -2.86 11.29 -1.37
CA TYR A 138 -1.89 11.31 -0.28
C TYR A 138 -2.34 12.28 0.81
N ASP A 139 -2.18 11.87 2.07
CA ASP A 139 -2.42 12.77 3.20
C ASP A 139 -1.11 13.49 3.59
N TYR A 140 -1.05 14.78 3.31
CA TYR A 140 0.08 15.62 3.68
C TYR A 140 0.03 16.07 5.15
N ASN A 141 -1.09 15.81 5.84
CA ASN A 141 -1.29 16.12 7.24
C ASN A 141 -0.94 14.88 8.09
N GLY A 142 0.35 14.57 8.19
CA GLY A 142 0.89 13.46 9.01
C GLY A 142 0.70 13.61 10.52
N TYR A 143 -0.12 14.58 10.95
CA TYR A 143 -0.41 14.83 12.34
C TYR A 143 -1.48 13.85 12.84
N TYR A 144 -2.58 13.63 12.11
CA TYR A 144 -3.68 12.78 12.59
C TYR A 144 -3.80 11.50 11.77
N LYS A 145 -3.96 10.35 12.43
CA LYS A 145 -4.34 9.09 11.79
C LYS A 145 -5.84 8.87 11.87
N GLN A 146 -6.40 8.23 10.85
CA GLN A 146 -7.79 7.81 10.81
C GLN A 146 -7.96 6.45 10.14
N VAL A 147 -9.03 5.75 10.52
CA VAL A 147 -9.38 4.49 9.86
C VAL A 147 -10.20 4.73 8.59
N TYR A 148 -11.06 5.75 8.58
CA TYR A 148 -12.03 5.96 7.50
C TYR A 148 -12.07 7.41 7.04
N GLY A 149 -11.28 7.72 6.02
CA GLY A 149 -11.49 8.96 5.28
C GLY A 149 -10.83 8.96 3.91
N PRO A 150 -10.71 10.15 3.29
CA PRO A 150 -10.51 10.29 1.86
C PRO A 150 -9.03 10.27 1.43
N SER A 151 -8.10 10.31 2.37
CA SER A 151 -6.66 10.37 2.16
C SER A 151 -5.94 9.51 3.19
N TYR A 152 -4.74 9.03 2.80
CA TYR A 152 -3.84 8.31 3.70
C TYR A 152 -2.39 8.68 3.38
N TYR A 153 -1.53 8.80 4.40
CA TYR A 153 -0.09 8.67 4.23
C TYR A 153 0.35 7.20 4.40
N CYS A 154 1.63 6.93 4.13
CA CYS A 154 2.14 5.57 3.92
C CYS A 154 1.87 4.61 5.10
N SER A 155 2.35 4.94 6.30
CA SER A 155 2.15 4.15 7.51
C SER A 155 0.71 4.17 8.02
N GLU A 156 -0.02 5.27 7.81
CA GLU A 156 -1.45 5.36 8.14
C GLU A 156 -2.28 4.34 7.38
N LEU A 157 -2.04 4.20 6.07
CA LEU A 157 -2.77 3.24 5.24
C LEU A 157 -2.62 1.81 5.78
N VAL A 158 -1.39 1.44 6.16
CA VAL A 158 -1.07 0.11 6.70
C VAL A 158 -1.73 -0.10 8.06
N TRP A 159 -1.59 0.87 8.97
CA TRP A 159 -2.24 0.82 10.30
C TRP A 159 -3.76 0.74 10.18
N ALA A 160 -4.37 1.60 9.36
CA ALA A 160 -5.81 1.66 9.15
C ALA A 160 -6.35 0.34 8.57
N ALA A 161 -5.61 -0.31 7.67
CA ALA A 161 -5.98 -1.60 7.11
C ALA A 161 -6.14 -2.68 8.19
N TYR A 162 -5.16 -2.80 9.08
CA TYR A 162 -5.22 -3.75 10.19
C TYR A 162 -6.28 -3.36 11.22
N LYS A 163 -6.35 -2.08 11.58
CA LYS A 163 -7.33 -1.57 12.54
C LYS A 163 -8.77 -1.80 12.07
N ALA A 164 -9.07 -1.54 10.80
CA ALA A 164 -10.40 -1.68 10.21
C ALA A 164 -10.87 -3.14 10.14
N THR A 165 -9.96 -4.07 9.83
CA THR A 165 -10.34 -5.44 9.46
C THR A 165 -10.15 -6.46 10.57
N THR A 166 -9.24 -6.18 11.50
CA THR A 166 -8.88 -7.11 12.59
C THR A 166 -9.04 -6.49 13.98
N GLY A 167 -9.03 -5.16 14.08
CA GLY A 167 -8.99 -4.43 15.35
C GLY A 167 -7.60 -4.34 16.00
N VAL A 168 -6.61 -5.10 15.49
CA VAL A 168 -5.21 -5.04 15.95
C VAL A 168 -4.65 -3.64 15.72
N ASP A 169 -3.92 -3.14 16.71
CA ASP A 169 -3.35 -1.79 16.73
C ASP A 169 -1.83 -1.88 16.65
N ILE A 170 -1.29 -1.86 15.43
CA ILE A 170 0.15 -1.93 15.16
C ILE A 170 0.87 -0.58 15.36
N ASP A 171 0.35 0.22 16.28
CA ASP A 171 0.85 1.54 16.68
C ASP A 171 0.50 1.80 18.16
N ALA A 172 0.74 0.79 19.00
CA ALA A 172 0.46 0.82 20.44
C ALA A 172 1.63 1.36 21.27
N TYR A 173 2.82 1.54 20.68
CA TYR A 173 4.04 1.98 21.36
C TYR A 173 4.49 3.40 20.95
N TYR A 174 4.31 4.37 21.85
CA TYR A 174 4.72 5.76 21.64
C TYR A 174 6.12 6.01 22.21
N TRP A 175 7.13 6.13 21.34
CA TRP A 175 8.51 6.46 21.77
C TRP A 175 8.81 7.97 21.81
N LEU A 176 7.89 8.83 21.37
CA LEU A 176 8.06 10.28 21.33
C LEU A 176 6.92 10.97 22.08
N PRO A 177 7.22 11.95 22.96
CA PRO A 177 6.20 12.78 23.63
C PRO A 177 5.34 13.64 22.68
N GLN A 178 5.54 13.58 21.36
CA GLN A 178 4.91 14.46 20.37
C GLN A 178 4.56 13.77 19.04
N ASN A 179 4.10 12.52 19.05
CA ASN A 179 3.47 12.00 17.85
C ASN A 179 2.04 12.53 17.82
N TRP A 180 1.80 13.40 16.86
CA TRP A 180 0.71 14.36 16.77
C TRP A 180 -0.71 13.76 16.59
N TYR A 181 -0.98 12.57 17.14
CA TYR A 181 -2.08 11.65 16.84
C TYR A 181 -1.90 10.83 15.54
N GLY A 182 -0.66 10.73 15.02
CA GLY A 182 -0.30 10.00 13.80
C GLY A 182 0.29 8.61 14.09
N VAL A 183 0.79 7.94 13.05
CA VAL A 183 1.51 6.64 13.12
C VAL A 183 2.74 6.68 12.23
N LEU A 184 3.94 6.58 12.78
CA LEU A 184 5.19 6.59 12.01
C LEU A 184 5.59 5.16 11.57
N PRO A 185 6.30 4.99 10.44
CA PRO A 185 6.79 3.66 10.04
C PRO A 185 7.63 2.99 11.13
N GLY A 186 8.44 3.77 11.85
CA GLY A 186 9.25 3.25 12.94
C GLY A 186 8.42 2.76 14.14
N GLU A 187 7.24 3.34 14.41
CA GLU A 187 6.35 2.85 15.46
C GLU A 187 5.79 1.48 15.11
N ILE A 188 5.41 1.26 13.85
CA ILE A 188 5.00 -0.07 13.36
C ILE A 188 6.13 -1.08 13.55
N VAL A 189 7.39 -0.72 13.25
CA VAL A 189 8.54 -1.62 13.44
C VAL A 189 8.79 -1.94 14.91
N ALA A 190 8.57 -0.96 15.80
CA ALA A 190 8.77 -1.11 17.24
C ALA A 190 7.62 -1.83 17.96
N ASP A 191 6.48 -2.00 17.30
CA ASP A 191 5.27 -2.52 17.92
C ASP A 191 5.40 -4.00 18.35
N SER A 192 4.89 -4.33 19.54
CA SER A 192 4.95 -5.68 20.07
C SER A 192 4.05 -6.68 19.35
N ASP A 193 3.05 -6.22 18.59
CA ASP A 193 2.14 -7.03 17.78
C ASP A 193 2.73 -7.42 16.42
N VAL A 194 3.95 -6.98 16.09
CA VAL A 194 4.66 -7.43 14.88
C VAL A 194 5.90 -8.26 15.22
N TYR A 195 6.39 -8.99 14.22
CA TYR A 195 7.72 -9.58 14.23
C TYR A 195 8.36 -9.51 12.85
N THR A 196 9.69 -9.40 12.83
CA THR A 196 10.49 -9.40 11.60
C THR A 196 10.49 -10.78 10.96
N LEU A 197 10.11 -10.84 9.69
CA LEU A 197 10.31 -12.01 8.83
C LEU A 197 11.65 -11.96 8.13
N TRP A 198 12.03 -10.78 7.64
CA TRP A 198 13.17 -10.59 6.78
C TRP A 198 13.68 -9.14 6.88
N LEU A 199 14.99 -8.97 6.73
CA LEU A 199 15.67 -7.69 6.75
C LEU A 199 16.81 -7.73 5.74
N SER A 200 16.94 -6.69 4.94
CA SER A 200 18.16 -6.38 4.21
C SER A 200 18.52 -4.92 4.45
N ASP A 201 19.72 -4.69 4.94
CA ASP A 201 20.29 -3.38 5.20
C ASP A 201 21.65 -3.31 4.50
N LEU A 202 21.83 -2.30 3.65
CA LEU A 202 23.04 -2.11 2.86
C LEU A 202 24.11 -1.25 3.58
N GLY A 203 23.81 -0.74 4.78
CA GLY A 203 24.76 -0.06 5.67
C GLY A 203 25.06 1.38 5.28
N PHE A 204 24.05 2.11 4.79
CA PHE A 204 24.14 3.54 4.47
C PHE A 204 23.90 4.45 5.67
#